data_AF-A0A3N6EX66-F1
#
_entry.id   AF-A0A3N6EX66-F1
#
_cell.length_a   1.000
_cell.length_b   1.000
_cell.length_c   1.000
_cell.angle_alpha   90.00
_cell.angle_beta   90.00
_cell.angle_gamma   90.00
#
_symmetry.space_group_name_H-M   'P 1'
#
loop_
_entity.id
_entity.type
_entity.pdbx_description
1 polymer ?
#
loop_
_entity_poly.entity_id
_entity_poly.type
_entity_poly.pdbx_seq_one_letter_code
_entity_poly.pdbx_strand_id
1 'polypeptide(L)'
;MKRKAFSGISVFALLALFLGLGLGSTTSFDVTPAAAPSVSAGAGPAKRDFFFQVAGYRTRNQGSQTINLYFHYRYNEGITDADIPNYIDLRTKALKYLDGINTSKNPYWEVLVKPMCTQLKKGFPIEAISCQMQVLPDNRPGVPFEPGYHSAIYTIGDMEPLAVPGPTV
;
A
#
# COMPACT_ATOMS: atom_id res chain seq x y z
N MET A 1 -41.77 -35.08 -25.68
CA MET A 1 -43.26 -35.09 -25.63
C MET A 1 -43.72 -33.84 -24.90
N LYS A 2 -44.47 -32.97 -25.60
CA LYS A 2 -45.15 -31.78 -25.05
C LYS A 2 -46.26 -32.19 -24.09
N ARG A 3 -46.51 -31.38 -23.06
CA ARG A 3 -47.81 -31.11 -22.37
C ARG A 3 -47.49 -30.26 -21.12
N LYS A 4 -48.26 -29.28 -20.68
CA LYS A 4 -49.31 -28.39 -21.21
C LYS A 4 -49.51 -27.36 -20.08
N ALA A 5 -49.73 -26.11 -20.43
CA ALA A 5 -50.11 -25.04 -19.51
C ALA A 5 -51.46 -25.32 -18.82
N PHE A 6 -51.67 -24.77 -17.63
CA PHE A 6 -53.01 -24.51 -17.09
C PHE A 6 -53.09 -23.09 -16.51
N SER A 7 -54.23 -22.48 -16.80
CA SER A 7 -54.64 -21.09 -16.60
C SER A 7 -55.81 -21.03 -15.63
N GLY A 8 -56.01 -19.90 -14.94
CA GLY A 8 -57.21 -19.54 -14.16
C GLY A 8 -56.81 -18.68 -12.95
N ILE A 9 -56.94 -17.35 -12.93
CA ILE A 9 -58.16 -16.49 -12.85
C ILE A 9 -59.03 -16.82 -11.62
N SER A 10 -58.95 -16.02 -10.55
CA SER A 10 -59.88 -14.90 -10.25
C SER A 10 -59.91 -14.52 -8.76
N VAL A 11 -59.66 -13.23 -8.51
CA VAL A 11 -60.40 -12.28 -7.65
C VAL A 11 -60.91 -12.75 -6.27
N PHE A 12 -60.37 -12.13 -5.21
CA PHE A 12 -61.19 -11.65 -4.08
C PHE A 12 -60.76 -10.24 -3.69
N ALA A 13 -61.76 -9.36 -3.63
CA ALA A 13 -61.67 -7.97 -3.24
C ALA A 13 -61.42 -7.80 -1.75
N LEU A 14 -60.72 -6.75 -1.36
CA LEU A 14 -60.97 -6.10 -0.08
C LEU A 14 -60.88 -4.58 -0.23
N LEU A 15 -62.06 -3.99 -0.11
CA LEU A 15 -62.31 -2.56 -0.04
C LEU A 15 -61.94 -2.09 1.38
N ALA A 16 -61.02 -1.13 1.51
CA ALA A 16 -60.80 -0.41 2.76
C ALA A 16 -60.93 1.09 2.50
N LEU A 17 -62.05 1.63 2.94
CA LEU A 17 -62.41 3.03 2.97
C LEU A 17 -61.71 3.67 4.17
N PHE A 18 -60.81 4.64 3.94
CA PHE A 18 -60.36 5.55 5.00
C PHE A 18 -60.59 7.00 4.54
N LEU A 19 -61.63 7.61 5.09
CA LEU A 19 -61.75 9.06 5.17
C LEU A 19 -60.72 9.57 6.17
N GLY A 20 -59.86 10.49 5.73
CA GLY A 20 -59.01 11.29 6.60
C GLY A 20 -58.78 12.65 5.95
N LEU A 21 -59.53 13.65 6.39
CA LEU A 21 -59.22 15.06 6.13
C LEU A 21 -57.93 15.43 6.86
N GLY A 22 -56.95 15.95 6.13
CA GLY A 22 -55.77 16.62 6.69
C GLY A 22 -55.35 17.75 5.76
N LEU A 23 -55.41 18.99 6.26
CA LEU A 23 -55.02 20.20 5.53
C LEU A 23 -53.53 20.14 5.17
N GLY A 24 -53.22 20.19 3.88
CA GLY A 24 -51.85 20.27 3.37
C GLY A 24 -51.37 21.72 3.30
N SER A 25 -50.36 22.08 4.09
CA SER A 25 -49.52 23.25 3.85
C SER A 25 -48.40 22.85 2.90
N THR A 26 -48.46 23.30 1.65
CA THR A 26 -47.39 23.08 0.67
C THR A 26 -46.24 24.04 0.95
N THR A 27 -45.17 23.54 1.55
CA THR A 27 -43.87 24.21 1.50
C THR A 27 -43.17 23.76 0.22
N SER A 28 -43.02 24.69 -0.72
CA SER A 28 -42.21 24.48 -1.92
C SER A 28 -40.74 24.56 -1.53
N PHE A 29 -40.01 23.45 -1.63
CA PHE A 29 -38.56 23.42 -1.53
C PHE A 29 -37.98 23.67 -2.92
N ASP A 30 -37.47 24.88 -3.15
CA ASP A 30 -36.66 25.18 -4.33
C ASP A 30 -35.33 24.43 -4.22
N VAL A 31 -35.22 23.30 -4.92
CA VAL A 31 -33.96 22.58 -5.11
C VAL A 31 -33.20 23.25 -6.24
N THR A 32 -32.37 24.23 -5.91
CA THR A 32 -31.36 24.75 -6.84
C THR A 32 -30.38 23.62 -7.16
N PRO A 33 -30.23 23.19 -8.43
CA PRO A 33 -29.23 22.18 -8.77
C PRO A 33 -27.84 22.75 -8.48
N ALA A 34 -27.12 22.11 -7.56
CA ALA A 34 -25.73 22.42 -7.29
C ALA A 34 -24.92 22.27 -8.60
N ALA A 35 -24.17 23.32 -8.94
CA ALA A 35 -23.24 23.28 -10.07
C ALA A 35 -22.32 22.06 -9.91
N ALA A 36 -22.27 21.22 -10.94
CA ALA A 36 -21.37 20.07 -10.97
C ALA A 36 -19.93 20.57 -10.80
N PRO A 37 -19.11 19.93 -9.95
CA PRO A 37 -17.71 20.29 -9.81
C PRO A 37 -17.02 20.12 -11.16
N SER A 38 -16.48 21.22 -11.70
CA SER A 38 -15.60 21.20 -12.85
C SER A 38 -14.32 20.48 -12.46
N VAL A 39 -14.21 19.21 -12.84
CA VAL A 39 -12.98 18.45 -12.70
C VAL A 39 -11.99 19.05 -13.69
N SER A 40 -11.08 19.89 -13.18
CA SER A 40 -9.95 20.41 -13.96
C SER A 40 -9.20 19.23 -14.54
N ALA A 41 -9.23 19.10 -15.87
CA ALA A 41 -8.41 18.16 -16.62
C ALA A 41 -6.95 18.68 -16.63
N GLY A 42 -6.30 18.55 -15.49
CA GLY A 42 -4.87 18.73 -15.31
C GLY A 42 -4.29 17.48 -14.69
N ALA A 43 -4.54 16.31 -15.29
CA ALA A 43 -3.80 15.11 -14.92
C ALA A 43 -2.35 15.34 -15.35
N GLY A 44 -1.50 15.66 -14.38
CA GLY A 44 -0.06 15.63 -14.58
C GLY A 44 0.37 14.25 -15.13
N PRO A 45 1.59 14.16 -15.68
CA PRO A 45 2.06 12.92 -16.28
C PRO A 45 1.89 11.74 -15.32
N ALA A 46 1.42 10.60 -15.86
CA ALA A 46 1.12 9.42 -15.07
C ALA A 46 2.39 8.95 -14.34
N LYS A 47 2.33 8.94 -13.01
CA LYS A 47 3.41 8.46 -12.14
C LYS A 47 3.47 6.93 -12.22
N ARG A 48 4.68 6.38 -12.40
CA ARG A 48 4.90 4.93 -12.49
C ARG A 48 5.65 4.44 -11.26
N ASP A 49 4.91 3.76 -10.40
CA ASP A 49 5.41 3.25 -9.13
C ASP A 49 5.60 1.73 -9.22
N PHE A 50 6.59 1.20 -8.49
CA PHE A 50 6.85 -0.24 -8.36
C PHE A 50 7.17 -0.59 -6.92
N PHE A 51 6.79 -1.81 -6.53
CA PHE A 51 7.05 -2.34 -5.20
C PHE A 51 7.60 -3.76 -5.27
N PHE A 52 8.59 -4.06 -4.42
CA PHE A 52 8.98 -5.43 -4.11
C PHE A 52 9.39 -5.58 -2.65
N GLN A 53 9.44 -6.85 -2.21
CA GLN A 53 9.91 -7.21 -0.87
C GLN A 53 11.02 -8.26 -0.92
N VAL A 54 11.84 -8.26 0.13
CA VAL A 54 12.76 -9.34 0.49
C VAL A 54 12.33 -9.87 1.84
N ALA A 55 11.78 -11.08 1.88
CA ALA A 55 11.29 -11.69 3.11
C ALA A 55 12.33 -12.65 3.69
N GLY A 56 12.47 -12.67 5.02
CA GLY A 56 13.27 -13.67 5.74
C GLY A 56 14.77 -13.58 5.48
N TYR A 57 15.31 -12.40 5.18
CA TYR A 57 16.74 -12.24 4.98
C TYR A 57 17.49 -12.41 6.31
N ARG A 58 18.47 -13.31 6.35
CA ARG A 58 19.36 -13.46 7.50
C ARG A 58 20.60 -12.61 7.32
N THR A 59 20.76 -11.65 8.20
CA THR A 59 21.91 -10.74 8.20
C THR A 59 23.21 -11.49 8.49
N ARG A 60 24.33 -11.07 7.90
CA ARG A 60 25.64 -11.70 8.18
C ARG A 60 26.37 -11.08 9.37
N ASN A 61 26.31 -9.76 9.50
CA ASN A 61 27.14 -9.01 10.46
C ASN A 61 26.35 -8.53 11.70
N GLN A 62 25.08 -8.89 11.81
CA GLN A 62 24.14 -8.44 12.86
C GLN A 62 23.57 -9.65 13.63
N GLY A 63 24.44 -10.56 14.09
CA GLY A 63 24.02 -11.71 14.92
C GLY A 63 23.09 -12.72 14.22
N SER A 64 23.06 -12.74 12.88
CA SER A 64 22.14 -13.58 12.10
C SER A 64 20.66 -13.27 12.31
N GLN A 65 20.34 -12.02 12.69
CA GLN A 65 18.99 -11.52 12.81
C GLN A 65 18.22 -11.70 11.49
N THR A 66 16.95 -12.10 11.59
CA THR A 66 16.07 -12.23 10.44
C THR A 66 15.32 -10.91 10.21
N ILE A 67 15.31 -10.43 8.98
CA ILE A 67 14.65 -9.18 8.60
C ILE A 67 13.79 -9.36 7.34
N ASN A 68 12.77 -8.51 7.21
CA ASN A 68 12.07 -8.24 5.97
C ASN A 68 12.45 -6.84 5.47
N LEU A 69 12.53 -6.68 4.15
CA LEU A 69 12.77 -5.41 3.49
C LEU A 69 11.65 -5.14 2.50
N TYR A 70 11.18 -3.89 2.46
CA TYR A 70 10.11 -3.43 1.58
C TYR A 70 10.61 -2.19 0.84
N PHE A 71 10.49 -2.20 -0.48
CA PHE A 71 10.96 -1.12 -1.33
C PHE A 71 9.83 -0.68 -2.24
N HIS A 72 9.36 0.55 -2.04
CA HIS A 72 8.39 1.21 -2.90
C HIS A 72 9.06 2.40 -3.55
N TYR A 73 9.00 2.51 -4.87
CA TYR A 73 9.65 3.62 -5.56
C TYR A 73 8.92 4.03 -6.82
N ARG A 74 9.07 5.30 -7.14
CA ARG A 74 8.57 5.95 -8.36
C ARG A 74 9.73 6.18 -9.29
N TYR A 75 9.59 5.78 -10.54
CA TYR A 75 10.60 6.08 -11.55
C TYR A 75 10.64 7.58 -11.87
N ASN A 76 11.74 8.04 -12.45
CA ASN A 76 11.81 9.39 -13.02
C ASN A 76 10.68 9.63 -14.03
N GLU A 77 10.17 10.85 -14.06
CA GLU A 77 9.18 11.27 -15.05
C GLU A 77 9.67 10.99 -16.49
N GLY A 78 8.78 10.46 -17.33
CA GLY A 78 9.08 10.16 -18.74
C GLY A 78 9.97 8.93 -18.97
N ILE A 79 10.23 8.11 -17.95
CA ILE A 79 11.02 6.89 -18.10
C ILE A 79 10.42 5.96 -19.19
N THR A 80 11.26 5.49 -20.12
CA THR A 80 10.82 4.52 -21.14
C THR A 80 10.92 3.09 -20.61
N ASP A 81 10.29 2.12 -21.27
CA ASP A 81 10.39 0.72 -20.86
C ASP A 81 11.81 0.16 -20.99
N ALA A 82 12.59 0.66 -21.95
CA ALA A 82 13.98 0.29 -22.15
C ALA A 82 14.90 0.78 -21.02
N ASP A 83 14.50 1.84 -20.32
CA ASP A 83 15.26 2.46 -19.23
C ASP A 83 14.86 1.93 -17.84
N ILE A 84 13.87 1.02 -17.75
CA ILE A 84 13.45 0.42 -16.48
C ILE A 84 14.60 -0.45 -15.94
N PRO A 85 15.15 -0.13 -14.75
CA PRO A 85 16.16 -0.98 -14.13
C PRO A 85 15.56 -2.32 -13.72
N ASN A 86 16.34 -3.39 -13.80
CA ASN A 86 15.96 -4.67 -13.24
C ASN A 86 15.89 -4.56 -11.71
N TYR A 87 14.73 -4.88 -11.11
CA TYR A 87 14.56 -4.82 -9.66
C TYR A 87 15.54 -5.73 -8.89
N ILE A 88 16.08 -6.77 -9.54
CA ILE A 88 17.12 -7.65 -9.00
C ILE A 88 18.39 -6.85 -8.65
N ASP A 89 18.72 -5.81 -9.41
CA ASP A 89 19.91 -4.98 -9.16
C ASP A 89 19.71 -4.08 -7.93
N LEU A 90 18.51 -3.52 -7.76
CA LEU A 90 18.13 -2.77 -6.55
C LEU A 90 18.22 -3.67 -5.32
N ARG A 91 17.62 -4.87 -5.39
CA ARG A 91 17.70 -5.88 -4.34
C ARG A 91 19.15 -6.23 -4.00
N THR A 92 19.96 -6.52 -5.01
CA THR A 92 21.37 -6.90 -4.84
C THR A 92 22.16 -5.78 -4.16
N LYS A 93 21.93 -4.52 -4.57
CA LYS A 93 22.60 -3.37 -3.96
C LYS A 93 22.20 -3.17 -2.50
N ALA A 94 20.91 -3.34 -2.17
CA ALA A 94 20.43 -3.26 -0.80
C ALA A 94 21.05 -4.34 0.10
N LEU A 95 21.08 -5.59 -0.35
CA LEU A 95 21.67 -6.69 0.41
C LEU A 95 23.18 -6.55 0.57
N LYS A 96 23.89 -6.10 -0.48
CA LYS A 96 25.33 -5.79 -0.39
C LYS A 96 25.63 -4.68 0.61
N TYR A 97 24.77 -3.66 0.67
CA TYR A 97 24.90 -2.63 1.71
C TYR A 97 24.79 -3.26 3.10
N LEU A 98 23.74 -4.03 3.37
CA LEU A 98 23.54 -4.68 4.67
C LEU A 98 24.69 -5.63 5.06
N ASP A 99 25.18 -6.42 4.11
CA ASP A 99 26.32 -7.32 4.30
C ASP A 99 27.66 -6.59 4.48
N GLY A 100 27.75 -5.33 4.04
CA GLY A 100 28.95 -4.51 4.13
C GLY A 100 29.01 -3.60 5.35
N ILE A 101 27.94 -3.51 6.15
CA ILE A 101 27.91 -2.61 7.31
C ILE A 101 28.89 -3.09 8.39
N ASN A 102 29.70 -2.15 8.88
CA ASN A 102 30.45 -2.32 10.11
C ASN A 102 29.54 -2.04 11.31
N THR A 103 29.09 -3.11 11.95
CA THR A 103 28.15 -3.06 13.08
C THR A 103 28.76 -2.49 14.35
N SER A 104 30.09 -2.49 14.50
CA SER A 104 30.76 -1.79 15.60
C SER A 104 30.62 -0.26 15.49
N LYS A 105 30.39 0.27 14.28
CA LYS A 105 30.19 1.71 14.05
C LYS A 105 28.72 2.09 13.90
N ASN A 106 27.88 1.17 13.43
CA ASN A 106 26.45 1.40 13.21
C ASN A 106 25.64 0.20 13.73
N PRO A 107 25.46 0.07 15.05
CA PRO A 107 24.77 -1.08 15.64
C PRO A 107 23.24 -0.96 15.56
N TYR A 108 22.70 0.25 15.36
CA TYR A 108 21.28 0.54 15.50
C TYR A 108 20.50 0.31 14.21
N TRP A 109 19.44 -0.51 14.26
CA TRP A 109 18.57 -0.81 13.12
C TRP A 109 17.89 0.45 12.56
N GLU A 110 17.54 1.40 13.44
CA GLU A 110 16.87 2.65 13.16
C GLU A 110 17.63 3.53 12.17
N VAL A 111 18.97 3.42 12.14
CA VAL A 111 19.82 4.28 11.32
C VAL A 111 20.27 3.61 10.02
N LEU A 112 20.08 2.30 9.86
CA LEU A 112 20.58 1.58 8.67
C LEU A 112 19.77 1.86 7.40
N VAL A 113 18.48 2.15 7.54
CA VAL A 113 17.58 2.31 6.39
C VAL A 113 17.90 3.57 5.60
N LYS A 114 18.24 4.67 6.27
CA LYS A 114 18.51 5.96 5.61
C LYS A 114 19.66 5.90 4.60
N PRO A 115 20.88 5.41 4.93
CA PRO A 115 21.95 5.32 3.96
C PRO A 115 21.65 4.31 2.84
N MET A 116 21.01 3.17 3.16
CA MET A 116 20.56 2.20 2.15
C MET A 116 19.67 2.88 1.11
N CYS A 117 18.59 3.51 1.58
CA CYS A 117 17.60 4.15 0.72
C CYS A 117 18.21 5.29 -0.11
N THR A 118 19.11 6.06 0.50
CA THR A 118 19.87 7.11 -0.18
C THR A 118 20.74 6.55 -1.32
N GLN A 119 21.41 5.41 -1.11
CA GLN A 119 22.24 4.78 -2.14
C GLN A 119 21.44 4.15 -3.27
N LEU A 120 20.24 3.65 -2.98
CA LEU A 120 19.29 3.18 -3.99
C LEU A 120 18.79 4.37 -4.82
N LYS A 121 18.28 5.43 -4.19
CA LYS A 121 17.81 6.65 -4.88
C LYS A 121 18.85 7.24 -5.82
N LYS A 122 20.11 7.30 -5.40
CA LYS A 122 21.21 7.84 -6.21
C LYS A 122 21.67 6.91 -7.33
N GLY A 123 21.39 5.61 -7.22
CA GLY A 123 21.94 4.58 -8.11
C GLY A 123 21.02 4.16 -9.25
N PHE A 124 19.76 4.60 -9.24
CA PHE A 124 18.72 4.14 -10.17
C PHE A 124 17.85 5.33 -10.62
N PRO A 125 17.18 5.26 -11.78
CA PRO A 125 16.33 6.33 -12.31
C PRO A 125 15.00 6.44 -11.54
N ILE A 126 15.09 6.87 -10.29
CA ILE A 126 14.01 6.93 -9.32
C ILE A 126 13.78 8.40 -8.93
N GLU A 127 12.53 8.85 -8.94
CA GLU A 127 12.09 10.18 -8.52
C GLU A 127 11.85 10.24 -7.01
N ALA A 128 11.18 9.22 -6.45
CA ALA A 128 10.87 9.08 -5.04
C ALA A 128 10.99 7.61 -4.59
N ILE A 129 11.38 7.36 -3.34
CA ILE A 129 11.52 6.01 -2.79
C ILE A 129 11.18 5.99 -1.31
N SER A 130 10.45 4.96 -0.89
CA SER A 130 10.29 4.56 0.50
C SER A 130 10.94 3.19 0.71
N CYS A 131 11.84 3.13 1.68
CA CYS A 131 12.45 1.88 2.12
C CYS A 131 12.01 1.60 3.54
N GLN A 132 11.58 0.37 3.80
CA GLN A 132 11.22 -0.09 5.12
C GLN A 132 11.98 -1.37 5.46
N MET A 133 12.52 -1.43 6.66
CA MET A 133 13.17 -2.60 7.22
C MET A 133 12.40 -3.01 8.45
N GLN A 134 12.02 -4.28 8.50
CA GLN A 134 11.37 -4.89 9.65
C GLN A 134 12.27 -5.99 10.21
N VAL A 135 12.59 -5.89 11.50
CA VAL A 135 13.34 -6.90 12.25
C VAL A 135 12.33 -7.84 12.91
N LEU A 136 12.50 -9.14 12.69
CA LEU A 136 11.62 -10.18 13.22
C LEU A 136 12.02 -10.55 14.66
N PRO A 137 11.12 -11.13 15.45
CA PRO A 137 11.47 -11.65 16.77
C PRO A 137 12.51 -12.77 16.66
N ASP A 138 13.32 -12.92 17.71
CA ASP A 138 14.36 -13.95 17.79
C ASP A 138 14.36 -14.62 19.17
N ASN A 139 14.23 -15.94 19.17
CA ASN A 139 14.28 -16.78 20.37
C ASN A 139 15.35 -17.88 20.28
N ARG A 140 16.31 -17.74 19.35
CA ARG A 140 17.35 -18.75 19.16
C ARG A 140 18.20 -18.92 20.42
N PRO A 141 18.62 -20.15 20.76
CA PRO A 141 19.52 -20.37 21.88
C PRO A 141 20.86 -19.62 21.71
N GLY A 142 21.37 -19.03 22.79
CA GLY A 142 22.68 -18.39 22.80
C GLY A 142 22.70 -16.93 22.32
N VAL A 143 21.55 -16.33 22.00
CA VAL A 143 21.39 -14.90 21.78
C VAL A 143 20.34 -14.31 22.74
N PRO A 144 20.39 -13.01 23.05
CA PRO A 144 19.32 -12.36 23.81
C PRO A 144 17.97 -12.54 23.12
N PHE A 145 16.92 -12.74 23.92
CA PHE A 145 15.56 -12.83 23.40
C PHE A 145 15.12 -11.45 22.86
N GLU A 146 14.70 -11.43 21.60
CA GLU A 146 14.18 -10.26 20.90
C GLU A 146 12.66 -10.41 20.74
N PRO A 147 11.84 -9.71 21.55
CA PRO A 147 10.40 -9.80 21.47
C PRO A 147 9.82 -8.97 20.32
N GLY A 148 8.80 -9.50 19.67
CA GLY A 148 7.99 -8.74 18.72
C GLY A 148 8.74 -8.28 17.46
N TYR A 149 8.16 -7.31 16.77
CA TYR A 149 8.68 -6.79 15.51
C TYR A 149 9.10 -5.33 15.67
N HIS A 150 10.26 -5.00 15.13
CA HIS A 150 10.74 -3.61 15.06
C HIS A 150 10.75 -3.17 13.60
N SER A 151 10.42 -1.91 13.33
CA SER A 151 10.41 -1.41 11.95
C SER A 151 11.00 0.00 11.87
N ALA A 152 11.80 0.21 10.84
CA ALA A 152 12.35 1.52 10.47
C ALA A 152 11.94 1.83 9.03
N ILE A 153 11.44 3.04 8.80
CA ILE A 153 10.99 3.52 7.49
C ILE A 153 11.75 4.79 7.15
N TYR A 154 12.21 4.92 5.92
CA TYR A 154 12.79 6.15 5.41
C TYR A 154 12.30 6.41 3.98
N THR A 155 11.79 7.63 3.77
CA THR A 155 11.23 8.06 2.49
C THR A 155 11.98 9.27 1.96
N ILE A 156 12.25 9.29 0.67
CA ILE A 156 12.88 10.38 -0.08
C ILE A 156 11.94 10.77 -1.22
N GLY A 157 11.60 12.05 -1.32
CA GLY A 157 10.68 12.57 -2.33
C GLY A 157 9.22 12.51 -1.88
N ASP A 158 8.33 13.01 -2.74
CA ASP A 158 6.89 13.06 -2.49
C ASP A 158 6.22 11.72 -2.83
N MET A 159 6.17 10.83 -1.83
CA MET A 159 5.57 9.50 -1.93
C MET A 159 5.10 9.04 -0.55
N GLU A 160 3.91 8.46 -0.49
CA GLU A 160 3.46 7.80 0.74
C GLU A 160 4.24 6.49 0.97
N PRO A 161 4.74 6.25 2.19
CA PRO A 161 5.25 4.94 2.57
C PRO A 161 4.18 3.86 2.39
N LEU A 162 4.61 2.62 2.13
CA LEU A 162 3.67 1.52 2.11
C LEU A 162 3.09 1.28 3.51
N ALA A 163 1.77 1.09 3.55
CA ALA A 163 1.10 0.52 4.70
C ALA A 163 1.41 -0.99 4.77
N VAL A 164 2.63 -1.33 5.20
CA VAL A 164 3.02 -2.73 5.40
C VAL A 164 2.29 -3.24 6.65
N PRO A 165 1.40 -4.24 6.52
CA PRO A 165 0.71 -4.80 7.67
C PRO A 165 1.72 -5.36 8.67
N GLY A 166 1.37 -5.28 9.96
CA GLY A 166 2.05 -6.10 10.96
C GLY A 166 2.03 -7.57 10.51
N PRO A 167 3.13 -8.30 10.66
CA PRO A 167 3.22 -9.69 10.22
C PRO A 167 2.14 -10.50 10.93
N THR A 168 1.40 -11.26 10.12
CA THR A 168 0.38 -12.18 10.61
C THR A 168 1.08 -13.37 11.26
N VAL A 169 0.86 -13.53 12.56
CA VAL A 169 1.27 -14.71 13.33
C VAL A 169 0.52 -15.96 12.89
#